data_AF-A0AAW1QU89-F1
#
_entry.id   AF-A0AAW1QU89-F1
#
_cell.length_a   1.000
_cell.length_b   1.000
_cell.length_c   1.000
_cell.angle_alpha   90.00
_cell.angle_beta   90.00
_cell.angle_gamma   90.00
#
_symmetry.space_group_name_H-M   'P 1'
#
loop_
_entity.id
_entity.type
_entity.pdbx_description
1 polymer ?
#
loop_
_entity_poly.entity_id
_entity_poly.type
_entity_poly.pdbx_seq_one_letter_code
_entity_poly.pdbx_strand_id
1 'polypeptide(L)'
;MVRATLLSLARSGQGLYTQPEQHFAKATPNKGRDFFREVCRLLPWTVNNYKLNELITVKELRSNVHALFRQNSHVTNPGVIDVMIYKGREELEMVSLQHKQRHHLITEYVARPQELKRQLASNPQGSRSKFLESFYSGAAGMSQGV
;
A
#
# COMPACT_ATOMS: atom_id res chain seq x y z
N MET A 1 10.24 4.33 47.27
CA MET A 1 9.29 4.56 46.16
C MET A 1 9.93 5.40 45.04
N VAL A 2 10.99 4.92 44.34
CA VAL A 2 11.62 5.68 43.23
C VAL A 2 12.13 4.74 42.11
N ARG A 3 11.38 3.68 41.77
CA ARG A 3 11.78 2.72 40.71
C ARG A 3 10.79 2.59 39.55
N ALA A 4 9.70 3.37 39.54
CA ALA A 4 8.59 3.16 38.61
C ALA A 4 8.55 4.10 37.39
N THR A 5 9.51 5.01 37.19
CA THR A 5 9.40 6.08 36.18
C THR A 5 10.28 5.91 34.94
N LEU A 6 11.28 5.02 34.94
CA LEU A 6 12.17 4.87 33.77
C LEU A 6 11.65 3.92 32.68
N LEU A 7 10.67 3.05 32.99
CA LEU A 7 10.10 2.13 32.00
C LEU A 7 9.03 2.78 31.11
N SER A 8 8.50 3.96 31.49
CA SER A 8 7.46 4.64 30.71
C SER A 8 8.00 5.50 29.57
N LEU A 9 9.30 5.82 29.56
CA LEU A 9 9.92 6.69 28.54
C LEU A 9 10.49 5.91 27.35
N ALA A 10 10.61 4.59 27.46
CA ALA A 10 11.14 3.72 26.41
C ALA A 10 10.17 3.49 25.23
N ARG A 11 8.93 4.00 25.31
CA ARG A 11 7.89 3.78 24.29
C ARG A 11 7.85 4.85 23.20
N SER A 12 8.51 6.00 23.38
CA SER A 12 8.50 7.11 22.40
C SER A 12 9.68 7.11 21.43
N GLY A 13 10.69 6.25 21.63
CA GLY A 13 11.92 6.21 20.82
C GLY A 13 12.18 4.91 20.06
N GLN A 14 11.31 3.90 20.18
CA GLN A 14 11.42 2.64 19.43
C GLN A 14 10.85 2.82 18.01
N GLY A 15 11.44 3.73 17.24
CA GLY A 15 10.91 4.17 15.94
C GLY A 15 11.74 3.81 14.72
N LEU A 16 13.06 3.56 14.83
CA LEU A 16 13.93 3.74 13.64
C LEU A 16 14.99 2.66 13.40
N TYR A 17 15.11 1.63 14.25
CA TYR A 17 15.90 0.44 13.91
C TYR A 17 15.40 -0.75 14.71
N THR A 18 14.51 -1.54 14.12
CA THR A 18 14.17 -2.84 14.70
C THR A 18 15.21 -3.85 14.24
N GLN A 19 15.92 -4.48 15.16
CA GLN A 19 16.91 -5.52 14.87
C GLN A 19 16.25 -6.65 14.04
N PRO A 20 16.87 -7.09 12.91
CA PRO A 20 16.27 -8.07 12.01
C PRO A 20 16.02 -9.45 12.66
N GLU A 21 16.73 -9.81 13.72
CA GLU A 21 16.59 -11.13 14.37
C GLU A 21 15.34 -11.29 15.24
N GLN A 22 14.74 -10.20 15.73
CA GLN A 22 13.62 -10.28 16.69
C GLN A 22 12.23 -10.47 16.04
N HIS A 23 12.13 -10.37 14.70
CA HIS A 23 10.85 -10.35 13.99
C HIS A 23 10.23 -11.71 13.71
N PHE A 24 11.03 -12.77 13.60
CA PHE A 24 10.51 -14.12 13.35
C PHE A 24 9.79 -14.72 14.57
N ALA A 25 9.93 -14.12 15.76
CA ALA A 25 9.59 -14.80 17.00
C ALA A 25 8.11 -14.77 17.37
N LYS A 26 7.28 -13.79 16.95
CA LYS A 26 5.82 -13.80 17.22
C LYS A 26 5.03 -13.03 16.15
N ALA A 27 4.10 -13.71 15.50
CA ALA A 27 3.09 -13.08 14.64
C ALA A 27 2.13 -12.26 15.50
N THR A 28 2.33 -10.94 15.59
CA THR A 28 1.34 -10.07 16.22
C THR A 28 0.14 -9.95 15.29
N PRO A 29 -1.06 -10.41 15.68
CA PRO A 29 -2.25 -10.15 14.89
C PRO A 29 -2.40 -8.62 14.76
N ASN A 30 -2.59 -8.14 13.53
CA ASN A 30 -2.85 -6.73 13.16
C ASN A 30 -1.65 -5.80 12.85
N LYS A 31 -0.38 -6.25 12.78
CA LYS A 31 0.77 -5.37 12.42
C LYS A 31 0.50 -4.52 11.17
N GLY A 32 -0.03 -5.14 10.10
CA GLY A 32 -0.36 -4.43 8.86
C GLY A 32 -1.47 -3.39 9.00
N ARG A 33 -2.44 -3.62 9.91
CA ARG A 33 -3.51 -2.64 10.20
C ARG A 33 -2.98 -1.46 10.98
N ASP A 34 -2.10 -1.70 11.94
CA ASP A 34 -1.49 -0.63 12.75
C ASP A 34 -0.58 0.24 11.88
N PHE A 35 0.23 -0.38 11.02
CA PHE A 35 1.01 0.34 10.01
C PHE A 35 0.10 1.17 9.07
N PHE A 36 -1.01 0.61 8.58
CA PHE A 36 -1.95 1.36 7.75
C PHE A 36 -2.54 2.59 8.49
N ARG A 37 -2.84 2.48 9.78
CA ARG A 37 -3.32 3.62 10.59
C ARG A 37 -2.24 4.70 10.74
N GLU A 38 -0.99 4.30 10.93
CA GLU A 38 0.16 5.22 10.99
C GLU A 38 0.29 6.02 9.70
N VAL A 39 0.30 5.34 8.55
CA VAL A 39 0.32 5.98 7.23
C VAL A 39 -0.85 6.96 7.08
N CYS A 40 -2.07 6.54 7.41
CA CYS A 40 -3.26 7.39 7.27
C CYS A 40 -3.24 8.67 8.14
N ARG A 41 -2.49 8.67 9.25
CA ARG A 41 -2.27 9.84 10.10
C ARG A 41 -1.24 10.80 9.51
N LEU A 42 -0.25 10.29 8.77
CA LEU A 42 0.76 11.13 8.09
C LEU A 42 0.19 11.80 6.83
N LEU A 43 -0.73 11.16 6.11
CA LEU A 43 -1.22 11.66 4.82
C LEU A 43 -1.69 13.13 4.80
N PRO A 44 -2.45 13.66 5.78
CA PRO A 44 -2.81 15.08 5.80
C PRO A 44 -1.58 16.01 5.81
N TRP A 45 -0.55 15.66 6.58
CA TRP A 45 0.70 16.40 6.62
C TRP A 45 1.43 16.31 5.28
N THR A 46 1.51 15.12 4.68
CA THR A 46 2.14 14.92 3.36
C THR A 46 1.45 15.76 2.28
N VAL A 47 0.11 15.77 2.23
CA VAL A 47 -0.65 16.54 1.26
C VAL A 47 -0.35 18.04 1.37
N ASN A 48 -0.28 18.57 2.60
CA ASN A 48 0.01 19.97 2.82
C ASN A 48 1.48 20.35 2.51
N ASN A 49 2.44 19.53 2.95
CA ASN A 49 3.87 19.82 2.77
C ASN A 49 4.30 19.72 1.30
N TYR A 50 3.80 18.71 0.60
CA TYR A 50 4.09 18.51 -0.81
C TYR A 50 3.14 19.28 -1.74
N LYS A 51 2.24 20.11 -1.20
CA LYS A 51 1.26 20.94 -1.93
C LYS A 51 0.29 20.15 -2.82
N LEU A 52 -0.03 18.90 -2.48
CA LEU A 52 -0.81 17.99 -3.34
C LEU A 52 -2.32 18.33 -3.42
N ASN A 53 -2.77 19.36 -2.72
CA ASN A 53 -4.18 19.78 -2.65
C ASN A 53 -4.83 20.04 -4.02
N GLU A 54 -4.05 20.47 -5.02
CA GLU A 54 -4.51 20.76 -6.37
C GLU A 54 -4.82 19.47 -7.18
N LEU A 55 -4.22 18.35 -6.79
CA LEU A 55 -4.26 17.11 -7.55
C LEU A 55 -5.15 16.04 -6.90
N ILE A 56 -5.21 16.02 -5.57
CA ILE A 56 -5.89 14.97 -4.83
C ILE A 56 -6.37 15.45 -3.46
N THR A 57 -7.55 14.98 -3.05
CA THR A 57 -8.02 15.18 -1.68
C THR A 57 -7.41 14.15 -0.72
N VAL A 58 -7.31 14.49 0.57
CA VAL A 58 -6.83 13.55 1.61
C VAL A 58 -7.67 12.26 1.63
N LYS A 59 -8.98 12.36 1.37
CA LYS A 59 -9.91 11.23 1.30
C LYS A 59 -9.54 10.28 0.15
N GLU A 60 -9.32 10.82 -1.04
CA GLU A 60 -8.92 10.03 -2.20
C GLU A 60 -7.54 9.42 -2.01
N LEU A 61 -6.59 10.15 -1.43
CA LEU A 61 -5.25 9.63 -1.14
C LEU A 61 -5.30 8.45 -0.17
N ARG A 62 -6.12 8.54 0.89
CA ARG A 62 -6.38 7.41 1.80
C ARG A 62 -6.98 6.21 1.06
N SER A 63 -7.92 6.45 0.14
CA SER A 63 -8.51 5.38 -0.68
C SER A 63 -7.49 4.73 -1.61
N ASN A 64 -6.58 5.52 -2.21
CA ASN A 64 -5.53 5.03 -3.08
C ASN A 64 -4.52 4.18 -2.31
N VAL A 65 -4.07 4.65 -1.15
CA VAL A 65 -3.20 3.88 -0.26
C VAL A 65 -3.88 2.59 0.18
N HIS A 66 -5.15 2.64 0.58
CA HIS A 66 -5.91 1.42 0.93
C HIS A 66 -5.96 0.40 -0.22
N ALA A 67 -6.07 0.86 -1.47
CA ALA A 67 -6.01 -0.03 -2.64
C ALA A 67 -4.64 -0.70 -2.80
N LEU A 68 -3.54 0.03 -2.56
CA LEU A 68 -2.18 -0.54 -2.58
C LEU A 68 -1.98 -1.62 -1.50
N PHE A 69 -2.51 -1.40 -0.30
CA PHE A 69 -2.50 -2.42 0.76
C PHE A 69 -3.33 -3.65 0.37
N ARG A 70 -4.48 -3.45 -0.29
CA ARG A 70 -5.34 -4.54 -0.78
C ARG A 70 -4.71 -5.37 -1.91
N GLN A 71 -3.84 -4.79 -2.75
CA GLN A 71 -3.16 -5.56 -3.82
C GLN A 71 -2.36 -6.74 -3.25
N ASN A 72 -1.76 -6.55 -2.07
CA ASN A 72 -0.95 -7.56 -1.41
C ASN A 72 -1.75 -8.44 -0.42
N SER A 73 -3.09 -8.39 -0.43
CA SER A 73 -3.91 -9.14 0.52
C SER A 73 -3.85 -10.66 0.35
N HIS A 74 -3.35 -11.13 -0.79
CA HIS A 74 -3.17 -12.56 -1.09
C HIS A 74 -1.97 -13.18 -0.37
N VAL A 75 -1.05 -12.36 0.17
CA VAL A 75 0.15 -12.84 0.87
C VAL A 75 -0.21 -13.30 2.28
N THR A 76 -0.04 -14.59 2.55
CA THR A 76 -0.33 -15.19 3.87
C THR A 76 0.93 -15.47 4.69
N ASN A 77 2.10 -15.57 4.05
CA ASN A 77 3.34 -15.90 4.75
C ASN A 77 3.75 -14.76 5.72
N PRO A 78 3.86 -15.02 7.03
CA PRO A 78 4.15 -13.98 8.02
C PRO A 78 5.52 -13.33 7.82
N GLY A 79 6.54 -14.08 7.41
CA GLY A 79 7.88 -13.50 7.15
C GLY A 79 7.87 -12.53 5.97
N VAL A 80 7.08 -12.81 4.94
CA VAL A 80 6.90 -11.91 3.80
C VAL A 80 6.12 -10.66 4.22
N ILE A 81 5.11 -10.81 5.08
CA ILE A 81 4.36 -9.68 5.64
C ILE A 81 5.28 -8.75 6.43
N ASP A 82 6.15 -9.29 7.26
CA ASP A 82 7.10 -8.48 8.04
C ASP A 82 8.07 -7.71 7.12
N VAL A 83 8.59 -8.35 6.07
CA VAL A 83 9.43 -7.67 5.06
C VAL A 83 8.67 -6.59 4.29
N MET A 84 7.40 -6.82 3.94
CA MET A 84 6.57 -5.81 3.29
C MET A 84 6.32 -4.60 4.20
N ILE A 85 6.06 -4.83 5.49
CA ILE A 85 5.89 -3.76 6.46
C ILE A 85 7.20 -2.99 6.61
N TYR A 86 8.35 -3.68 6.69
CA TYR A 86 9.66 -3.04 6.72
C TYR A 86 9.87 -2.11 5.52
N LYS A 87 9.66 -2.61 4.29
CA LYS A 87 9.74 -1.78 3.07
C LYS A 87 8.79 -0.59 3.10
N GLY A 88 7.58 -0.78 3.61
CA GLY A 88 6.60 0.29 3.78
C GLY A 88 7.04 1.36 4.78
N ARG A 89 7.71 0.97 5.88
CA ARG A 89 8.23 1.92 6.88
C ARG A 89 9.37 2.75 6.32
N GLU A 90 10.32 2.13 5.62
CA GLU A 90 11.41 2.83 4.93
C GLU A 90 10.86 3.89 3.96
N GLU A 91 9.87 3.50 3.15
CA GLU A 91 9.19 4.42 2.23
C GLU A 91 8.48 5.57 2.97
N LEU A 92 7.82 5.29 4.10
CA LEU A 92 7.17 6.30 4.93
C LEU A 92 8.17 7.30 5.51
N GLU A 93 9.33 6.81 5.95
CA GLU A 93 10.43 7.64 6.46
C GLU A 93 11.02 8.52 5.37
N MET A 94 11.25 7.99 4.17
CA MET A 94 11.72 8.76 3.02
C MET A 94 10.78 9.91 2.64
N VAL A 95 9.46 9.72 2.81
CA VAL A 95 8.47 10.78 2.61
C VAL A 95 8.42 11.75 3.78
N SER A 96 8.51 11.26 5.02
CA SER A 96 8.48 12.09 6.22
C SER A 96 9.70 13.00 6.34
N LEU A 97 10.89 12.50 6.02
CA LEU A 97 12.16 13.23 6.02
C LEU A 97 12.40 14.01 4.72
N GLN A 98 11.41 14.07 3.83
CA GLN A 98 11.46 14.82 2.57
C GLN A 98 12.58 14.40 1.60
N HIS A 99 13.08 13.16 1.71
CA HIS A 99 14.03 12.58 0.75
C HIS A 99 13.36 12.26 -0.60
N LYS A 100 12.05 12.05 -0.64
CA LYS A 100 11.28 12.01 -1.89
C LYS A 100 10.82 13.40 -2.32
N GLN A 101 10.85 13.65 -3.62
CA GLN A 101 10.35 14.87 -4.26
C GLN A 101 8.86 14.77 -4.60
N ARG A 102 8.20 15.92 -4.80
CA ARG A 102 6.76 16.01 -5.14
C ARG A 102 6.37 15.11 -6.32
N HIS A 103 7.17 15.10 -7.39
CA HIS A 103 6.83 14.32 -8.58
C HIS A 103 6.88 12.80 -8.32
N HIS A 104 7.71 12.31 -7.40
CA HIS A 104 7.68 10.90 -6.99
C HIS A 104 6.32 10.52 -6.38
N LEU A 105 5.80 11.38 -5.49
CA LEU A 105 4.50 11.15 -4.85
C LEU A 105 3.34 11.20 -5.84
N ILE A 106 3.39 12.13 -6.79
CA ILE A 106 2.38 12.25 -7.84
C ILE A 106 2.35 10.98 -8.69
N THR A 107 3.51 10.54 -9.19
CA THR A 107 3.59 9.34 -10.04
C THR A 107 3.10 8.09 -9.31
N GLU A 108 3.53 7.91 -8.06
CA GLU A 108 3.32 6.65 -7.31
C GLU A 108 1.94 6.55 -6.63
N TYR A 109 1.46 7.63 -6.02
CA TYR A 109 0.25 7.60 -5.17
C TYR A 109 -0.95 8.35 -5.76
N VAL A 110 -0.73 9.17 -6.80
CA VAL A 110 -1.80 9.90 -7.49
C VAL A 110 -2.08 9.29 -8.86
N ALA A 111 -1.11 9.28 -9.77
CA ALA A 111 -1.31 8.83 -11.16
C ALA A 111 -1.49 7.31 -11.26
N ARG A 112 -0.59 6.51 -10.67
CA ARG A 112 -0.65 5.04 -10.77
C ARG A 112 -1.97 4.44 -10.25
N PRO A 113 -2.53 4.85 -9.10
CA PRO A 113 -3.81 4.32 -8.64
C PRO A 113 -5.00 4.75 -9.53
N GLN A 114 -4.95 5.94 -10.13
CA GLN A 114 -5.97 6.38 -11.08
C GLN A 114 -5.91 5.56 -12.37
N GLU A 115 -4.70 5.29 -12.87
CA GLU A 115 -4.49 4.43 -14.03
C GLU A 115 -4.97 3.01 -13.77
N LEU A 116 -4.67 2.44 -12.60
CA LEU A 116 -5.19 1.13 -12.23
C LEU A 116 -6.73 1.12 -12.17
N LYS A 117 -7.36 2.16 -11.62
CA LYS A 117 -8.82 2.30 -11.62
C LYS A 117 -9.37 2.40 -13.04
N ARG A 118 -8.69 3.11 -13.95
CA ARG A 118 -9.07 3.20 -15.36
C ARG A 118 -8.96 1.85 -16.05
N GLN A 119 -7.90 1.09 -15.84
CA GLN A 119 -7.74 -0.26 -16.40
C GLN A 119 -8.82 -1.23 -15.88
N LEU A 120 -9.15 -1.13 -14.59
CA LEU A 120 -10.25 -1.91 -14.01
C LEU A 120 -11.62 -1.47 -14.57
N ALA A 121 -11.81 -0.17 -14.83
CA ALA A 121 -13.04 0.37 -15.40
C ALA A 121 -13.18 0.16 -16.91
N SER A 122 -12.08 0.15 -17.66
CA SER A 122 -12.02 -0.17 -19.09
C SER A 122 -12.18 -1.67 -19.36
N ASN A 123 -12.20 -2.48 -18.31
CA ASN A 123 -12.78 -3.80 -18.31
C ASN A 123 -14.19 -3.73 -17.70
N PRO A 124 -15.16 -3.04 -18.32
CA PRO A 124 -16.50 -2.99 -17.78
C PRO A 124 -17.01 -4.42 -17.80
N GLN A 125 -17.61 -4.85 -16.71
CA GLN A 125 -18.40 -6.09 -16.60
C GLN A 125 -19.66 -6.06 -17.49
N GLY A 126 -19.70 -5.19 -18.51
CA GLY A 126 -20.63 -5.18 -19.64
C GLY A 126 -19.93 -5.26 -21.02
N SER A 127 -18.59 -5.32 -21.08
CA SER A 127 -17.88 -5.77 -22.28
C SER A 127 -17.96 -7.29 -22.33
N ARG A 128 -18.26 -7.81 -23.52
CA ARG A 128 -18.50 -9.24 -23.81
C ARG A 128 -17.56 -10.15 -23.00
N SER A 129 -18.08 -11.25 -22.46
CA SER A 129 -17.23 -12.20 -21.72
C SER A 129 -16.02 -12.60 -22.56
N LYS A 130 -14.86 -12.84 -21.94
CA LYS A 130 -13.64 -13.29 -22.66
C LYS A 130 -13.92 -14.48 -23.59
N PHE A 131 -14.86 -15.34 -23.18
CA PHE A 131 -15.40 -16.42 -23.99
C PHE A 131 -16.16 -15.90 -25.22
N LEU A 132 -17.10 -14.97 -25.07
CA LEU A 132 -17.83 -14.37 -26.19
C LEU A 132 -16.89 -13.62 -27.15
N GLU A 133 -15.90 -12.92 -26.64
CA GLU A 133 -14.89 -12.25 -27.47
C GLU A 133 -14.06 -13.27 -28.27
N SER A 134 -13.64 -14.38 -27.65
CA SER A 134 -12.97 -15.51 -28.31
C SER A 134 -13.88 -16.27 -29.30
N PHE A 135 -15.18 -16.32 -29.02
CA PHE A 135 -16.19 -16.92 -29.90
C PHE A 135 -16.44 -16.06 -31.14
N TYR A 136 -16.61 -14.74 -30.99
CA TYR A 136 -16.78 -13.81 -32.12
C TYR A 136 -15.49 -13.59 -32.92
N SER A 137 -14.32 -13.70 -32.31
CA SER A 137 -13.04 -13.64 -33.02
C SER A 137 -12.69 -14.93 -33.75
N GLY A 138 -13.50 -15.99 -33.62
CA GLY A 138 -13.28 -17.29 -34.27
C GLY A 138 -12.15 -18.13 -33.64
N ALA A 139 -11.50 -17.62 -32.59
CA ALA A 139 -10.38 -18.31 -31.93
C ALA A 139 -10.80 -19.57 -31.17
N ALA A 140 -12.06 -19.65 -30.73
CA ALA A 140 -12.60 -20.82 -30.02
C ALA A 140 -13.03 -21.98 -30.93
N GLY A 141 -12.99 -21.82 -32.27
CA GLY A 141 -13.57 -22.77 -33.23
C GLY A 141 -12.60 -23.72 -33.95
N MET A 142 -11.27 -23.58 -33.80
CA MET A 142 -10.28 -24.38 -34.55
C MET A 142 -9.61 -25.48 -33.72
N SER A 143 -10.41 -26.20 -32.92
CA SER A 143 -10.01 -27.48 -32.33
C SER A 143 -11.07 -28.54 -32.65
N GLN A 144 -11.25 -28.84 -33.94
CA GLN A 144 -11.59 -30.18 -34.42
C GLN A 144 -11.06 -30.36 -35.84
N GLY A 145 -10.27 -31.42 -36.03
CA GLY A 145 -9.97 -32.02 -37.33
C GLY A 145 -8.50 -32.01 -37.75
N VAL A 146 -7.64 -32.81 -37.09
CA VAL A 146 -7.09 -34.10 -37.59
C VAL A 146 -6.69 -34.93 -36.38
#